data_AF-A0A0L6WKP8-F1
#
_entry.id   AF-A0A0L6WKP8-F1
#
_cell.length_a   1.000
_cell.length_b   1.000
_cell.length_c   1.000
_cell.angle_alpha   90.00
_cell.angle_beta   90.00
_cell.angle_gamma   90.00
#
_symmetry.space_group_name_H-M   'P 1'
#
loop_
_entity.id
_entity.type
_entity.pdbx_description
1 polymer ?
#
loop_
_entity_poly.entity_id
_entity_poly.type
_entity_poly.pdbx_seq_one_letter_code
_entity_poly.pdbx_strand_id
1 'polypeptide(L)'
;MGVDLELTVGDRYSIASCLYFVPYVLFQIPSSIIVQKLGPRIWLSICVTGWGAAQLGMGFVPKWGYLVLCRLFLGLFESGLLPAQVFVVSTWYKRHEVQKRVAGFYLFSILIGGFGPIIAYALTLIAPRGGLNGWQWIFVIEGAITIVVGGIAYIFFPNFPNKNRFLSEELTKIVLDRVEKDRGDAMPDEMTFTKVCTHLSDWKIWTMGIMLMCATIPTYVAGYFTPIILTSMGYTARDAMLLSAPPGVLAAFFTFVFAWISDKLRQRALLIAFQTILVIIGLTLTSYTINNGSRYFGLCLITVGSCASVPGILSYNANNVVSHTKRSISTAVIVAFAGIAGIFSTTVFRQKDYPKYLNGIWATMGCQFLLLILLGMTSYIFIRKNRLAREGKIGPLEGRQGFYYTT
;
A
#
# COMPACT_ATOMS: atom_id res chain seq x y z
N MET A 1 -2.76 10.14 24.77
CA MET A 1 -3.08 8.79 24.23
C MET A 1 -2.31 7.69 24.93
N GLY A 2 -0.97 7.68 24.91
CA GLY A 2 -0.18 6.60 25.54
C GLY A 2 -0.44 6.44 27.04
N VAL A 3 -0.53 7.56 27.77
CA VAL A 3 -0.87 7.61 29.20
C VAL A 3 -2.38 7.38 29.40
N ASP A 4 -3.23 8.16 28.71
CA ASP A 4 -4.69 8.12 28.89
C ASP A 4 -5.35 6.75 28.60
N LEU A 5 -4.76 5.96 27.68
CA LEU A 5 -5.26 4.64 27.30
C LEU A 5 -4.37 3.51 27.79
N GLU A 6 -3.38 3.80 28.65
CA GLU A 6 -2.43 2.84 29.20
C GLU A 6 -1.78 1.95 28.12
N LEU A 7 -1.47 2.53 26.96
CA LEU A 7 -0.89 1.79 25.82
C LEU A 7 0.57 1.39 26.06
N THR A 8 1.20 1.98 27.08
CA THR A 8 2.56 1.66 27.55
C THR A 8 2.60 0.44 28.48
N VAL A 9 1.45 -0.11 28.89
CA VAL A 9 1.38 -1.30 29.73
C VAL A 9 1.45 -2.55 28.86
N GLY A 10 2.60 -3.22 28.87
CA GLY A 10 2.85 -4.44 28.09
C GLY A 10 2.78 -4.21 26.57
N ASP A 11 2.26 -5.18 25.83
CA ASP A 11 2.22 -5.15 24.36
C ASP A 11 0.92 -4.50 23.78
N ARG A 12 0.16 -3.74 24.59
CA ARG A 12 -1.15 -3.19 24.19
C ARG A 12 -1.09 -2.32 22.92
N TYR A 13 -0.06 -1.50 22.76
CA TYR A 13 0.14 -0.69 21.54
C TYR A 13 0.33 -1.57 20.29
N SER A 14 1.18 -2.59 20.38
CA SER A 14 1.44 -3.52 19.29
C SER A 14 0.19 -4.35 18.96
N ILE A 15 -0.56 -4.79 19.96
CA ILE A 15 -1.83 -5.51 19.78
C ILE A 15 -2.86 -4.61 19.05
N ALA A 16 -3.06 -3.38 19.51
CA ALA A 16 -4.02 -2.46 18.90
C ALA A 16 -3.65 -2.10 17.45
N SER A 17 -2.36 -1.98 17.16
CA SER A 17 -1.86 -1.71 15.80
C SER A 17 -1.95 -2.94 14.88
N CYS A 18 -1.64 -4.12 15.41
CA CYS A 18 -1.71 -5.39 14.68
C CYS A 18 -3.15 -5.76 14.30
N LEU A 19 -4.11 -5.57 15.21
CA LEU A 19 -5.50 -5.99 15.00
C LEU A 19 -6.20 -5.24 13.87
N TYR A 20 -5.73 -4.06 13.47
CA TYR A 20 -6.21 -3.39 12.25
C TYR A 20 -5.95 -4.25 10.98
N PHE A 21 -4.79 -4.91 10.89
CA PHE A 21 -4.39 -5.63 9.69
C PHE A 21 -5.13 -6.96 9.49
N VAL A 22 -5.65 -7.56 10.57
CA VAL A 22 -6.37 -8.84 10.50
C VAL A 22 -7.63 -8.76 9.61
N PRO A 23 -8.62 -7.89 9.89
CA PRO A 23 -9.76 -7.72 9.00
C PRO A 23 -9.36 -7.12 7.65
N TYR A 24 -8.34 -6.26 7.60
CA TYR A 24 -7.84 -5.69 6.35
C TYR A 24 -7.43 -6.79 5.35
N VAL A 25 -6.65 -7.78 5.82
CA VAL A 25 -6.20 -8.91 5.01
C VAL A 25 -7.35 -9.85 4.63
N LEU A 26 -8.20 -10.21 5.60
CA LEU A 26 -9.29 -11.17 5.39
C LEU A 26 -10.36 -10.64 4.44
N PHE A 27 -10.69 -9.34 4.52
CA PHE A 27 -11.77 -8.75 3.73
C PHE A 27 -11.32 -8.22 2.37
N GLN A 28 -10.03 -8.22 2.05
CA GLN A 28 -9.53 -7.74 0.75
C GLN A 28 -10.11 -8.50 -0.46
N ILE A 29 -10.16 -9.84 -0.37
CA ILE A 29 -10.76 -10.69 -1.42
C ILE A 29 -12.29 -10.51 -1.44
N PRO A 30 -13.04 -10.72 -0.33
CA PRO A 30 -14.49 -10.50 -0.30
C PRO A 30 -14.92 -9.12 -0.81
N SER A 31 -14.23 -8.07 -0.39
CA SER A 31 -14.50 -6.70 -0.77
C SER A 31 -14.37 -6.48 -2.28
N SER A 32 -13.38 -7.12 -2.91
CA SER A 32 -13.23 -7.11 -4.37
C SER A 32 -14.42 -7.74 -5.09
N ILE A 33 -15.06 -8.77 -4.51
CA ILE A 33 -16.28 -9.39 -5.03
C ILE A 33 -17.48 -8.45 -4.85
N ILE A 34 -17.60 -7.82 -3.68
CA ILE A 34 -18.71 -6.94 -3.32
C ILE A 34 -18.77 -5.71 -4.25
N VAL A 35 -17.62 -5.13 -4.60
CA VAL A 35 -17.50 -4.02 -5.57
C VAL A 35 -18.18 -4.34 -6.89
N GLN A 36 -18.01 -5.57 -7.39
CA GLN A 36 -18.57 -5.98 -8.67
C GLN A 36 -20.10 -6.10 -8.61
N LYS A 37 -20.65 -6.48 -7.44
CA LYS A 37 -22.10 -6.66 -7.24
C LYS A 37 -22.83 -5.35 -6.91
N LEU A 38 -22.33 -4.60 -5.92
CA LEU A 38 -22.96 -3.36 -5.45
C LEU A 38 -22.62 -2.15 -6.33
N GLY A 39 -21.57 -2.25 -7.13
CA GLY A 39 -21.03 -1.16 -7.90
C GLY A 39 -20.08 -0.28 -7.09
N PRO A 40 -19.09 0.33 -7.76
CA PRO A 40 -18.00 1.03 -7.10
C PRO A 40 -18.45 2.27 -6.32
N ARG A 41 -19.44 3.01 -6.83
CA ARG A 41 -19.95 4.23 -6.18
C ARG A 41 -20.47 3.96 -4.78
N ILE A 42 -21.36 2.97 -4.63
CA ILE A 42 -21.99 2.65 -3.35
C ILE A 42 -20.93 2.07 -2.41
N TRP A 43 -20.17 1.09 -2.87
CA TRP A 43 -19.19 0.41 -2.02
C TRP A 43 -18.06 1.32 -1.55
N LEU A 44 -17.46 2.13 -2.43
CA LEU A 44 -16.41 3.08 -2.06
C LEU A 44 -16.93 4.12 -1.06
N SER A 45 -18.16 4.59 -1.21
CA SER A 45 -18.75 5.55 -0.28
C SER A 45 -18.99 4.92 1.10
N ILE A 46 -19.45 3.67 1.15
CA ILE A 46 -19.59 2.92 2.41
C ILE A 46 -18.23 2.72 3.07
N CYS A 47 -17.20 2.31 2.31
CA CYS A 47 -15.84 2.15 2.81
C CYS A 47 -15.28 3.45 3.39
N VAL A 48 -15.34 4.57 2.66
CA VAL A 48 -14.79 5.85 3.11
C VAL A 48 -15.57 6.40 4.31
N THR A 49 -16.90 6.31 4.28
CA THR A 49 -17.74 6.79 5.40
C THR A 49 -17.55 5.93 6.64
N GLY A 50 -17.48 4.61 6.49
CA GLY A 50 -17.24 3.66 7.58
C GLY A 50 -15.85 3.78 8.19
N TRP A 51 -14.82 3.98 7.36
CA TRP A 51 -13.48 4.38 7.81
C TRP A 51 -13.56 5.67 8.63
N GLY A 52 -14.13 6.74 8.09
CA GLY A 52 -14.24 8.02 8.79
C GLY A 52 -14.99 7.92 10.12
N ALA A 53 -16.08 7.12 10.19
CA ALA A 53 -16.82 6.86 11.41
C ALA A 53 -16.00 6.09 12.46
N ALA A 54 -15.24 5.07 12.04
CA ALA A 54 -14.34 4.34 12.93
C ALA A 54 -13.23 5.26 13.48
N GLN A 55 -12.65 6.12 12.63
CA GLN A 55 -11.63 7.09 13.00
C GLN A 55 -12.18 8.13 14.00
N LEU A 56 -13.35 8.71 13.72
CA LEU A 56 -14.03 9.65 14.63
C LEU A 56 -14.33 8.99 15.98
N GLY A 57 -14.76 7.72 15.97
CA GLY A 57 -14.99 6.92 17.16
C GLY A 57 -13.74 6.78 18.05
N MET A 58 -12.55 6.66 17.47
CA MET A 58 -11.29 6.56 18.24
C MET A 58 -11.03 7.79 19.12
N GLY A 59 -11.53 8.97 18.73
CA GLY A 59 -11.39 10.20 19.50
C GLY A 59 -12.13 10.19 20.84
N PHE A 60 -13.19 9.37 20.97
CA PHE A 60 -14.05 9.32 22.16
C PHE A 60 -13.90 8.04 22.98
N VAL A 61 -12.86 7.24 22.70
CA VAL A 61 -12.64 5.97 23.37
C VAL A 61 -12.19 6.16 24.83
N PRO A 62 -12.88 5.54 25.81
CA PRO A 62 -12.50 5.63 27.22
C PRO A 62 -11.50 4.55 27.67
N LYS A 63 -11.37 3.44 26.95
CA LYS A 63 -10.49 2.30 27.30
C LYS A 63 -9.84 1.68 26.07
N TRP A 64 -8.65 1.12 26.21
CA TRP A 64 -7.89 0.50 25.11
C TRP A 64 -8.69 -0.57 24.33
N GLY A 65 -9.58 -1.32 24.99
CA GLY A 65 -10.41 -2.33 24.32
C GLY A 65 -11.35 -1.76 23.25
N TYR A 66 -11.92 -0.56 23.48
CA TYR A 66 -12.75 0.10 22.47
C TYR A 66 -11.88 0.67 21.33
N LEU A 67 -10.63 1.05 21.61
CA LEU A 67 -9.69 1.46 20.56
C LEU A 67 -9.41 0.30 19.60
N VAL A 68 -9.21 -0.90 20.16
CA VAL A 68 -9.04 -2.13 19.39
C VAL A 68 -10.27 -2.40 18.51
N LEU A 69 -11.48 -2.23 19.06
CA LEU A 69 -12.71 -2.41 18.29
C LEU A 69 -12.82 -1.41 17.13
N CYS A 70 -12.53 -0.13 17.37
CA CYS A 70 -12.48 0.88 16.30
C CYS A 70 -11.41 0.53 15.25
N ARG A 71 -10.26 -0.01 15.65
CA ARG A 71 -9.19 -0.46 14.74
C ARG A 71 -9.62 -1.64 13.86
N LEU A 72 -10.41 -2.56 14.40
CA LEU A 72 -10.98 -3.66 13.62
C LEU A 72 -11.96 -3.16 12.56
N PHE A 73 -12.86 -2.23 12.93
CA PHE A 73 -13.77 -1.62 11.96
C PHE A 73 -13.03 -0.81 10.90
N LEU A 74 -11.98 -0.07 11.31
CA LEU A 74 -11.11 0.65 10.39
C LEU A 74 -10.54 -0.29 9.31
N GLY A 75 -9.93 -1.41 9.72
CA GLY A 75 -9.36 -2.38 8.78
C GLY A 75 -10.41 -3.05 7.89
N LEU A 76 -11.60 -3.34 8.42
CA LEU A 76 -12.73 -3.88 7.66
C LEU A 76 -13.13 -2.93 6.52
N PHE A 77 -13.37 -1.65 6.82
CA PHE A 77 -13.83 -0.68 5.84
C PHE A 77 -12.73 -0.27 4.84
N GLU A 78 -11.48 -0.19 5.27
CA GLU A 78 -10.37 0.23 4.41
C GLU A 78 -9.93 -0.86 3.41
N SER A 79 -10.14 -2.14 3.75
CA SER A 79 -9.75 -3.30 2.91
C SER A 79 -10.19 -3.22 1.45
N GLY A 80 -11.32 -2.56 1.20
CA GLY A 80 -11.95 -2.45 -0.11
C GLY A 80 -11.49 -1.31 -0.99
N LEU A 81 -10.81 -0.31 -0.42
CA LEU A 81 -10.56 0.95 -1.10
C LEU A 81 -9.63 0.76 -2.31
N LEU A 82 -8.46 0.16 -2.07
CA LEU A 82 -7.43 -0.02 -3.08
C LEU A 82 -7.87 -0.92 -4.27
N PRO A 83 -8.44 -2.13 -4.06
CA PRO A 83 -8.92 -2.94 -5.17
C PRO A 83 -10.07 -2.27 -5.93
N ALA A 84 -10.98 -1.60 -5.23
CA ALA A 84 -12.10 -0.88 -5.86
C ALA A 84 -11.62 0.28 -6.73
N GLN A 85 -10.67 1.09 -6.26
CA GLN A 85 -10.09 2.20 -7.02
C GLN A 85 -9.43 1.71 -8.32
N VAL A 86 -8.59 0.68 -8.24
CA VAL A 86 -7.93 0.11 -9.42
C VAL A 86 -8.96 -0.45 -10.40
N PHE A 87 -9.98 -1.14 -9.89
CA PHE A 87 -11.04 -1.70 -10.71
C PHE A 87 -11.82 -0.62 -11.46
N VAL A 88 -12.23 0.46 -10.79
CA VAL A 88 -12.94 1.59 -11.43
C VAL A 88 -12.10 2.20 -12.53
N VAL A 89 -10.85 2.57 -12.24
CA VAL A 89 -9.96 3.18 -13.23
C VAL A 89 -9.79 2.24 -14.43
N SER A 90 -9.74 0.93 -14.20
CA SER A 90 -9.66 -0.04 -15.28
C SER A 90 -10.91 -0.02 -16.18
N THR A 91 -12.12 0.14 -15.64
CA THR A 91 -13.36 0.12 -16.44
C THR A 91 -13.50 1.34 -17.36
N TRP A 92 -12.93 2.48 -16.96
CA TRP A 92 -13.07 3.73 -17.70
C TRP A 92 -11.97 3.96 -18.74
N TYR A 93 -10.85 3.23 -18.65
CA TYR A 93 -9.63 3.59 -19.37
C TYR A 93 -8.89 2.40 -19.98
N LYS A 94 -8.13 2.69 -21.05
CA LYS A 94 -7.27 1.72 -21.73
C LYS A 94 -6.10 1.27 -20.85
N ARG A 95 -5.55 0.08 -21.12
CA ARG A 95 -4.51 -0.56 -20.28
C ARG A 95 -3.30 0.34 -20.04
N HIS A 96 -2.85 1.07 -21.07
CA HIS A 96 -1.70 1.97 -21.00
C HIS A 96 -1.98 3.29 -20.27
N GLU A 97 -3.24 3.68 -20.13
CA GLU A 97 -3.62 4.91 -19.42
C GLU A 97 -3.90 4.67 -17.94
N VAL A 98 -4.40 3.48 -17.60
CA VAL A 98 -4.69 3.07 -16.22
C VAL A 98 -3.45 3.23 -15.33
N GLN A 99 -2.28 2.79 -15.81
CA GLN A 99 -1.03 2.86 -15.05
C GLN A 99 -0.67 4.28 -14.64
N LYS A 100 -0.73 5.24 -15.56
CA LYS A 100 -0.41 6.65 -15.28
C LYS A 100 -1.37 7.26 -14.25
N ARG A 101 -2.66 6.93 -14.34
CA ARG A 101 -3.68 7.44 -13.40
C ARG A 101 -3.51 6.86 -12.01
N VAL A 102 -3.33 5.54 -11.89
CA VAL A 102 -3.07 4.87 -10.62
C VAL A 102 -1.77 5.40 -9.98
N ALA A 103 -0.72 5.63 -10.77
CA ALA A 103 0.51 6.24 -10.29
C ALA A 103 0.30 7.66 -9.74
N GLY A 104 -0.50 8.50 -10.43
CA GLY A 104 -0.86 9.84 -9.94
C GLY A 104 -1.56 9.81 -8.58
N PHE A 105 -2.52 8.89 -8.39
CA PHE A 105 -3.18 8.69 -7.09
C PHE A 105 -2.20 8.28 -5.99
N TYR A 106 -1.32 7.33 -6.29
CA TYR A 106 -0.34 6.83 -5.32
C TYR A 106 0.67 7.93 -4.91
N LEU A 107 1.12 8.76 -5.86
CA LEU A 107 1.99 9.90 -5.58
C LEU A 107 1.31 10.93 -4.69
N PHE A 108 0.03 11.22 -4.93
CA PHE A 108 -0.74 12.11 -4.07
C PHE A 108 -0.87 11.55 -2.65
N SER A 109 -1.09 10.24 -2.51
CA SER A 109 -1.11 9.56 -1.21
C SER A 109 0.22 9.65 -0.47
N ILE A 110 1.36 9.49 -1.15
CA ILE A 110 2.69 9.61 -0.53
C ILE A 110 2.93 11.06 -0.08
N LEU A 111 2.58 12.04 -0.93
CA LEU A 111 2.75 13.46 -0.59
C LEU A 111 1.94 13.84 0.65
N ILE A 112 0.63 13.55 0.67
CA ILE A 112 -0.21 13.82 1.84
C ILE A 112 0.30 13.05 3.07
N GLY A 113 0.68 11.78 2.90
CA GLY A 113 1.23 10.97 3.99
C GLY A 113 2.50 11.58 4.60
N GLY A 114 3.37 12.18 3.78
CA GLY A 114 4.56 12.90 4.24
C GLY A 114 4.23 14.14 5.08
N PHE A 115 3.16 14.86 4.75
CA PHE A 115 2.67 16.00 5.55
C PHE A 115 1.82 15.59 6.76
N GLY A 116 1.42 14.32 6.87
CA GLY A 116 0.58 13.78 7.94
C GLY A 116 1.08 14.16 9.36
N PRO A 117 2.36 13.94 9.71
CA PRO A 117 2.89 14.34 11.02
C PRO A 117 2.77 15.84 11.33
N ILE A 118 2.89 16.70 10.31
CA ILE A 118 2.76 18.15 10.46
C ILE A 118 1.30 18.53 10.72
N ILE A 119 0.37 17.94 9.97
CA ILE A 119 -1.07 18.16 10.17
C ILE A 119 -1.48 17.66 11.56
N ALA A 120 -1.04 16.45 11.93
CA ALA A 120 -1.28 15.88 13.26
C ALA A 120 -0.76 16.80 14.37
N TYR A 121 0.46 17.33 14.23
CA TYR A 121 1.01 18.31 15.17
C TYR A 121 0.13 19.56 15.28
N ALA A 122 -0.25 20.15 14.14
CA ALA A 122 -1.11 21.34 14.12
C ALA A 122 -2.46 21.10 14.83
N LEU A 123 -3.06 19.92 14.66
CA LEU A 123 -4.31 19.55 15.32
C LEU A 123 -4.15 19.36 16.82
N THR A 124 -3.00 18.88 17.30
CA THR A 124 -2.75 18.77 18.75
C THR A 124 -2.71 20.12 19.46
N LEU A 125 -2.34 21.22 18.76
CA LEU A 125 -2.30 22.57 19.29
C LEU A 125 -3.69 23.17 19.58
N ILE A 126 -4.77 22.50 19.17
CA ILE A 126 -6.16 22.94 19.43
C ILE A 126 -6.55 22.72 20.89
N ALA A 127 -5.90 21.77 21.58
CA ALA A 127 -6.11 21.55 23.01
C ALA A 127 -5.70 22.78 23.84
N PRO A 128 -6.40 23.07 24.96
CA PRO A 128 -7.43 22.26 25.63
C PRO A 128 -8.87 22.68 25.27
N ARG A 129 -9.14 23.20 24.07
CA ARG A 129 -10.52 23.60 23.70
C ARG A 129 -11.46 22.39 23.71
N GLY A 130 -12.65 22.57 24.28
CA GLY A 130 -13.73 21.56 24.26
C GLY A 130 -13.58 20.38 25.22
N GLY A 131 -12.66 20.44 26.20
CA GLY A 131 -12.47 19.35 27.18
C GLY A 131 -11.85 18.06 26.62
N LEU A 132 -11.33 18.12 25.39
CA LEU A 132 -10.66 17.00 24.72
C LEU A 132 -9.14 17.21 24.71
N ASN A 133 -8.41 16.12 24.86
CA ASN A 133 -6.96 16.08 24.72
C ASN A 133 -6.53 16.29 23.26
N GLY A 134 -5.32 16.81 23.03
CA GLY A 134 -4.82 17.12 21.68
C GLY A 134 -4.84 15.95 20.70
N TRP A 135 -4.64 14.72 21.18
CA TRP A 135 -4.70 13.52 20.35
C TRP A 135 -6.14 13.15 19.92
N GLN A 136 -7.15 13.48 20.72
CA GLN A 136 -8.55 13.19 20.40
C GLN A 136 -9.02 14.08 19.25
N TRP A 137 -8.57 15.33 19.23
CA TRP A 137 -8.85 16.28 18.15
C TRP A 137 -8.35 15.81 16.77
N ILE A 138 -7.22 15.10 16.72
CA ILE A 138 -6.73 14.49 15.47
C ILE A 138 -7.79 13.54 14.90
N PHE A 139 -8.21 12.56 15.71
CA PHE A 139 -9.19 11.55 15.30
C PHE A 139 -10.56 12.13 14.95
N VAL A 140 -11.03 13.10 15.73
CA VAL A 140 -12.33 13.74 15.51
C VAL A 140 -12.35 14.53 14.20
N ILE A 141 -11.34 15.39 13.98
CA ILE A 141 -11.30 16.26 12.79
C ILE A 141 -11.03 15.44 11.53
N GLU A 142 -10.03 14.56 11.54
CA GLU A 142 -9.73 13.71 10.39
C GLU A 142 -10.90 12.77 10.07
N GLY A 143 -11.53 12.18 11.09
CA GLY A 143 -12.70 11.33 10.93
C GLY A 143 -13.90 12.09 10.34
N ALA A 144 -14.20 13.29 10.85
CA ALA A 144 -15.29 14.12 10.36
C ALA A 144 -15.09 14.56 8.90
N ILE A 145 -13.88 15.03 8.56
CA ILE A 145 -13.52 15.38 7.17
C ILE A 145 -13.69 14.16 6.26
N THR A 146 -13.24 12.98 6.70
CA THR A 146 -13.34 11.74 5.92
C THR A 146 -14.80 11.33 5.67
N ILE A 147 -15.69 11.48 6.66
CA ILE A 147 -17.13 11.22 6.50
C ILE A 147 -17.74 12.17 5.46
N VAL A 148 -17.41 13.47 5.53
CA VAL A 148 -17.90 14.47 4.56
C VAL A 148 -17.39 14.13 3.16
N VAL A 149 -16.11 13.79 3.02
CA VAL A 149 -15.53 13.36 1.75
C VAL A 149 -16.19 12.07 1.25
N GLY A 150 -16.56 11.14 2.12
CA GLY A 150 -17.34 9.95 1.77
C GLY A 150 -18.73 10.29 1.20
N GLY A 151 -19.41 11.27 1.78
CA GLY A 151 -20.67 11.80 1.26
C GLY A 151 -20.52 12.50 -0.10
N ILE A 152 -19.47 13.31 -0.26
CA ILE A 152 -19.12 13.96 -1.53
C ILE A 152 -18.77 12.90 -2.59
N ALA A 153 -18.01 11.87 -2.22
CA ALA A 153 -17.70 10.75 -3.10
C ALA A 153 -18.99 10.06 -3.55
N TYR A 154 -19.98 9.84 -2.68
CA TYR A 154 -21.26 9.30 -3.13
C TYR A 154 -21.94 10.16 -4.20
N ILE A 155 -21.79 11.47 -4.19
CA ILE A 155 -22.40 12.36 -5.20
C ILE A 155 -21.62 12.33 -6.51
N PHE A 156 -20.29 12.48 -6.45
CA PHE A 156 -19.46 12.69 -7.63
C PHE A 156 -18.87 11.41 -8.25
N PHE A 157 -18.78 10.31 -7.51
CA PHE A 157 -18.08 9.13 -7.99
C PHE A 157 -18.89 8.45 -9.12
N PRO A 158 -18.31 8.28 -10.31
CA PRO A 158 -19.02 7.68 -11.43
C PRO A 158 -19.27 6.19 -11.17
N ASN A 159 -20.44 5.73 -11.57
CA ASN A 159 -20.72 4.30 -11.67
C ASN A 159 -19.93 3.66 -12.82
N PHE A 160 -20.17 2.36 -13.08
CA PHE A 160 -19.67 1.73 -14.29
C PHE A 160 -19.99 2.56 -15.55
N PRO A 161 -19.14 2.52 -16.58
CA PRO A 161 -19.39 3.25 -17.83
C PRO A 161 -20.80 3.00 -18.39
N ASN A 162 -21.32 1.77 -18.25
CA ASN A 162 -22.67 1.36 -18.71
C ASN A 162 -23.82 2.01 -17.93
N LYS A 163 -23.57 2.58 -16.75
CA LYS A 163 -24.56 3.22 -15.86
C LYS A 163 -24.16 4.66 -15.53
N ASN A 164 -23.43 5.30 -16.44
CA ASN A 164 -22.99 6.67 -16.24
C ASN A 164 -24.18 7.65 -16.35
N ARG A 165 -24.05 8.83 -15.73
CA ARG A 165 -25.08 9.88 -15.74
C ARG A 165 -24.62 11.17 -16.43
N PHE A 166 -23.41 11.19 -16.98
CA PHE A 166 -22.76 12.42 -17.45
C PHE A 166 -22.38 12.39 -18.93
N LEU A 167 -22.37 11.21 -19.57
CA LEU A 167 -22.12 11.08 -21.00
C LEU A 167 -23.43 10.80 -21.74
N SER A 168 -23.54 11.31 -22.97
CA SER A 168 -24.53 10.84 -23.93
C SER A 168 -24.32 9.35 -24.25
N GLU A 169 -25.37 8.65 -24.67
CA GLU A 169 -25.31 7.24 -25.04
C GLU A 169 -24.26 6.98 -26.13
N GLU A 170 -24.10 7.91 -27.08
CA GLU A 170 -23.11 7.82 -28.15
C GLU A 170 -21.67 7.89 -27.62
N LEU A 171 -21.38 8.84 -26.73
CA LEU A 171 -20.07 8.96 -26.07
C LEU A 171 -19.78 7.76 -25.16
N THR A 172 -20.81 7.23 -24.51
CA THR A 172 -20.71 6.02 -23.69
C THR A 172 -20.30 4.82 -24.56
N LYS A 173 -20.94 4.66 -25.71
CA LYS A 173 -20.59 3.62 -26.68
C LYS A 173 -19.16 3.78 -27.19
N ILE A 174 -18.72 5.00 -27.48
CA ILE A 174 -17.32 5.26 -27.86
C ILE A 174 -16.34 4.84 -26.76
N VAL A 175 -16.64 5.13 -25.49
CA VAL A 175 -15.79 4.72 -24.36
C VAL A 175 -15.75 3.20 -24.23
N LEU A 176 -16.90 2.53 -24.36
CA LEU A 176 -17.00 1.08 -24.30
C LEU A 176 -16.26 0.41 -25.46
N ASP A 177 -16.52 0.82 -26.69
CA ASP A 177 -15.85 0.33 -27.89
C ASP A 177 -14.34 0.56 -27.81
N ARG A 178 -13.91 1.69 -27.24
CA ARG A 178 -12.49 2.02 -27.05
C ARG A 178 -11.81 1.08 -26.06
N VAL A 179 -12.49 0.77 -24.96
CA VAL A 179 -12.00 -0.16 -23.93
C VAL A 179 -12.02 -1.60 -24.44
N GLU A 180 -13.06 -1.98 -25.18
CA GLU A 180 -13.24 -3.31 -25.77
C GLU A 180 -12.23 -3.59 -26.89
N LYS A 181 -11.99 -2.62 -27.78
CA LYS A 181 -10.95 -2.70 -28.84
C LYS A 181 -9.52 -2.81 -28.30
N ASP A 182 -9.20 -2.12 -27.19
CA ASP A 182 -7.87 -2.19 -26.54
C ASP A 182 -7.68 -3.51 -25.78
N ARG A 183 -8.78 -4.04 -25.22
CA ARG A 183 -8.71 -5.24 -24.39
C ARG A 183 -8.74 -6.51 -25.23
N GLY A 184 -9.53 -6.60 -26.29
CA GLY A 184 -9.62 -7.80 -27.15
C GLY A 184 -9.89 -9.10 -26.38
N ASP A 185 -10.30 -9.00 -25.11
CA ASP A 185 -10.56 -10.11 -24.21
C ASP A 185 -12.08 -10.27 -24.18
N ALA A 186 -12.53 -11.30 -24.88
CA ALA A 186 -13.89 -11.79 -24.89
C ALA A 186 -14.39 -12.03 -23.47
N MET A 187 -15.47 -11.33 -23.09
CA MET A 187 -16.27 -11.49 -21.87
C MET A 187 -15.52 -11.44 -20.51
N PRO A 188 -16.00 -10.67 -19.52
CA PRO A 188 -15.52 -10.82 -18.15
C PRO A 188 -15.73 -12.28 -17.71
N ASP A 189 -14.63 -13.02 -17.59
CA ASP A 189 -14.68 -14.42 -17.22
C ASP A 189 -15.23 -14.53 -15.79
N GLU A 190 -16.34 -15.24 -15.60
CA GLU A 190 -16.99 -15.31 -14.29
C GLU A 190 -16.01 -15.82 -13.24
N MET A 191 -15.94 -15.11 -12.11
CA MET A 191 -15.07 -15.45 -11.00
C MET A 191 -15.66 -16.64 -10.23
N THR A 192 -15.48 -17.84 -10.78
CA THR A 192 -15.87 -19.09 -10.13
C THR A 192 -14.86 -19.46 -9.05
N PHE A 193 -15.34 -20.01 -7.93
CA PHE A 193 -14.48 -20.49 -6.83
C PHE A 193 -13.39 -21.46 -7.31
N THR A 194 -13.70 -22.34 -8.26
CA THR A 194 -12.74 -23.27 -8.86
C THR A 194 -11.56 -22.55 -9.52
N LYS A 195 -11.82 -21.49 -10.31
CA LYS A 195 -10.77 -20.68 -10.94
C LYS A 195 -9.93 -19.94 -9.89
N VAL A 196 -10.57 -19.50 -8.81
CA VAL A 196 -9.85 -18.90 -7.67
C VAL A 196 -8.85 -19.88 -7.09
N CYS A 197 -9.27 -21.10 -6.77
CA CYS A 197 -8.37 -22.15 -6.26
C CYS A 197 -7.24 -22.47 -7.24
N THR A 198 -7.54 -22.62 -8.54
CA THR A 198 -6.51 -22.88 -9.57
C THR A 198 -5.46 -21.76 -9.64
N HIS A 199 -5.90 -20.50 -9.57
CA HIS A 199 -4.97 -19.37 -9.59
C HIS A 199 -4.15 -19.28 -8.29
N LEU A 200 -4.75 -19.57 -7.14
CA LEU A 200 -4.03 -19.62 -5.86
C LEU A 200 -2.99 -20.74 -5.80
N SER A 201 -3.08 -21.78 -6.62
CA SER A 201 -2.01 -22.78 -6.73
C SER A 201 -0.77 -22.30 -7.49
N ASP A 202 -0.80 -21.12 -8.13
CA ASP A 202 0.36 -20.58 -8.83
C ASP A 202 1.37 -19.97 -7.84
N TRP A 203 2.52 -20.63 -7.71
CA TRP A 203 3.62 -20.20 -6.83
C TRP A 203 4.06 -18.75 -7.07
N LYS A 204 3.93 -18.22 -8.30
CA LYS A 204 4.34 -16.85 -8.62
C LYS A 204 3.58 -15.81 -7.81
N ILE A 205 2.30 -16.04 -7.53
CA ILE A 205 1.47 -15.11 -6.76
C ILE A 205 2.00 -14.98 -5.34
N TRP A 206 2.36 -16.10 -4.71
CA TRP A 206 2.92 -16.14 -3.37
C TRP A 206 4.32 -15.51 -3.31
N THR A 207 5.18 -15.79 -4.28
CA THR A 207 6.50 -15.14 -4.36
C THR A 207 6.40 -13.63 -4.51
N MET A 208 5.51 -13.14 -5.39
CA MET A 208 5.26 -11.70 -5.51
C MET A 208 4.66 -11.10 -4.23
N GLY A 209 3.81 -11.86 -3.54
CA GLY A 209 3.24 -11.47 -2.24
C GLY A 209 4.34 -11.30 -1.19
N ILE A 210 5.22 -12.28 -1.03
CA ILE A 210 6.36 -12.20 -0.09
C ILE A 210 7.30 -11.06 -0.48
N MET A 211 7.57 -10.85 -1.76
CA MET A 211 8.36 -9.69 -2.22
C MET A 211 7.72 -8.37 -1.80
N LEU A 212 6.40 -8.20 -1.98
CA LEU A 212 5.70 -6.98 -1.55
C LEU A 212 5.68 -6.84 -0.03
N MET A 213 5.53 -7.94 0.71
CA MET A 213 5.65 -7.95 2.17
C MET A 213 7.02 -7.40 2.59
N CYS A 214 8.10 -7.93 2.03
CA CYS A 214 9.45 -7.46 2.32
C CYS A 214 9.66 -5.99 1.96
N ALA A 215 9.08 -5.52 0.84
CA ALA A 215 9.18 -4.13 0.40
C ALA A 215 8.42 -3.14 1.30
N THR A 216 7.30 -3.58 1.89
CA THR A 216 6.40 -2.72 2.68
C THR A 216 6.79 -2.64 4.15
N ILE A 217 7.53 -3.62 4.70
CA ILE A 217 8.02 -3.56 6.08
C ILE A 217 8.78 -2.25 6.37
N PRO A 218 9.83 -1.85 5.60
CA PRO A 218 10.52 -0.59 5.86
C PRO A 218 9.63 0.64 5.74
N THR A 219 8.60 0.62 4.88
CA THR A 219 7.63 1.71 4.74
C THR A 219 6.82 1.89 6.02
N TYR A 220 6.30 0.80 6.59
CA TYR A 220 5.58 0.85 7.87
C TYR A 220 6.51 1.26 9.02
N VAL A 221 7.73 0.72 9.03
CA VAL A 221 8.73 1.07 10.05
C VAL A 221 9.07 2.56 10.00
N ALA A 222 9.31 3.12 8.81
CA ALA A 222 9.53 4.56 8.65
C ALA A 222 8.30 5.36 9.13
N GLY A 223 7.09 4.93 8.75
CA GLY A 223 5.85 5.60 9.16
C GLY A 223 5.63 5.62 10.67
N TYR A 224 5.91 4.53 11.39
CA TYR A 224 5.69 4.45 12.83
C TYR A 224 6.84 5.04 13.66
N PHE A 225 8.08 4.85 13.21
CA PHE A 225 9.25 5.09 14.07
C PHE A 225 10.08 6.30 13.68
N THR A 226 9.90 6.94 12.52
CA THR A 226 10.72 8.11 12.14
C THR A 226 10.69 9.23 13.19
N PRO A 227 9.53 9.67 13.74
CA PRO A 227 9.52 10.68 14.79
C PRO A 227 10.26 10.22 16.06
N ILE A 228 10.12 8.94 16.43
CA ILE A 228 10.79 8.35 17.59
C ILE A 228 12.31 8.33 17.38
N ILE A 229 12.76 7.92 16.20
CA ILE A 229 14.19 7.93 15.84
C ILE A 229 14.73 9.36 15.87
N LEU A 230 14.00 10.35 15.35
CA LEU A 230 14.40 11.76 15.37
C LEU A 230 14.48 12.30 16.81
N THR A 231 13.51 12.02 17.67
CA THR A 231 13.62 12.41 19.09
C THR A 231 14.81 11.74 19.80
N SER A 232 15.15 10.50 19.44
CA SER A 232 16.35 9.82 19.94
C SER A 232 17.68 10.46 19.47
N MET A 233 17.65 11.28 18.42
CA MET A 233 18.81 12.07 17.96
C MET A 233 19.00 13.37 18.75
N GLY A 234 18.10 13.68 19.69
CA GLY A 234 18.14 14.91 20.50
C GLY A 234 17.29 16.06 19.95
N TYR A 235 16.50 15.84 18.89
CA TYR A 235 15.53 16.82 18.41
C TYR A 235 14.33 16.91 19.35
N THR A 236 13.74 18.10 19.48
CA THR A 236 12.49 18.28 20.21
C THR A 236 11.35 17.52 19.51
N ALA A 237 10.29 17.17 20.24
CA ALA A 237 9.13 16.47 19.65
C ALA A 237 8.50 17.27 18.49
N ARG A 238 8.50 18.61 18.59
CA ARG A 238 8.07 19.52 17.52
C ARG A 238 8.96 19.38 16.29
N ASP A 239 10.27 19.51 16.48
CA ASP A 239 11.21 19.47 15.35
C ASP A 239 11.23 18.09 14.70
N ALA A 240 11.08 17.02 15.47
CA ALA A 240 10.99 15.64 14.97
C ALA A 240 9.76 15.44 14.05
N MET A 241 8.59 16.00 14.41
CA MET A 241 7.40 15.94 13.55
C MET A 241 7.57 16.73 12.25
N LEU A 242 8.23 17.90 12.30
CA LEU A 242 8.53 18.70 11.12
C LEU A 242 9.58 18.03 10.21
N LEU A 243 10.64 17.48 10.80
CA LEU A 243 11.71 16.75 10.09
C LEU A 243 11.25 15.39 9.54
N SER A 244 10.04 14.94 9.89
CA SER A 244 9.47 13.72 9.30
C SER A 244 8.90 13.95 7.89
N ALA A 245 8.61 15.19 7.50
CA ALA A 245 8.02 15.49 6.19
C ALA A 245 8.98 15.43 5.00
N PRO A 246 10.23 15.96 5.08
CA PRO A 246 11.15 15.94 3.94
C PRO A 246 11.45 14.53 3.37
N PRO A 247 11.65 13.47 4.19
CA PRO A 247 11.78 12.11 3.67
C PRO A 247 10.59 11.67 2.81
N GLY A 248 9.37 12.04 3.19
CA GLY A 248 8.15 11.71 2.44
C GLY A 248 8.07 12.46 1.10
N VAL A 249 8.43 13.75 1.08
CA VAL A 249 8.47 14.55 -0.17
C VAL A 249 9.53 14.02 -1.13
N LEU A 250 10.72 13.71 -0.62
CA LEU A 250 11.78 13.07 -1.41
C LEU A 250 11.31 11.72 -1.95
N ALA A 251 10.65 10.91 -1.13
CA ALA A 251 10.11 9.63 -1.55
C ALA A 251 9.10 9.76 -2.69
N ALA A 252 8.19 10.76 -2.65
CA ALA A 252 7.27 11.01 -3.74
C ALA A 252 7.99 11.38 -5.05
N PHE A 253 8.95 12.31 -4.98
CA PHE A 253 9.73 12.72 -6.15
C PHE A 253 10.51 11.56 -6.76
N PHE A 254 11.29 10.82 -5.95
CA PHE A 254 12.09 9.71 -6.45
C PHE A 254 11.24 8.51 -6.88
N THR A 255 10.08 8.27 -6.26
CA THR A 255 9.14 7.23 -6.73
C THR A 255 8.69 7.52 -8.16
N PHE A 256 8.37 8.78 -8.49
CA PHE A 256 8.04 9.18 -9.85
C PHE A 256 9.23 9.00 -10.81
N VAL A 257 10.42 9.44 -10.41
CA VAL A 257 11.65 9.29 -11.22
C VAL A 257 11.93 7.82 -11.51
N PHE A 258 11.87 6.95 -10.51
CA PHE A 258 12.08 5.52 -10.71
C PHE A 258 11.01 4.87 -11.58
N ALA A 259 9.74 5.26 -11.43
CA ALA A 259 8.68 4.79 -12.31
C ALA A 259 8.95 5.17 -13.77
N TRP A 260 9.35 6.42 -14.02
CA TRP A 260 9.70 6.91 -15.36
C TRP A 260 10.91 6.18 -15.95
N ILE A 261 11.98 5.98 -15.17
CA ILE A 261 13.16 5.23 -15.59
C ILE A 261 12.80 3.77 -15.87
N SER A 262 11.98 3.15 -15.02
CA SER A 262 11.54 1.76 -15.16
C SER A 262 10.77 1.53 -16.46
N ASP A 263 9.89 2.46 -16.83
CA ASP A 263 9.15 2.39 -18.10
C ASP A 263 10.05 2.62 -19.32
N LYS A 264 11.07 3.49 -19.21
CA LYS A 264 12.03 3.76 -20.30
C LYS A 264 12.99 2.60 -20.53
N LEU A 265 13.55 2.02 -19.46
CA LEU A 265 14.52 0.91 -19.54
C LEU A 265 13.84 -0.44 -19.78
N ARG A 266 12.54 -0.58 -19.47
CA ARG A 266 11.79 -1.84 -19.52
C ARG A 266 12.46 -2.99 -18.75
N GLN A 267 13.32 -2.65 -17.78
CA GLN A 267 14.04 -3.58 -16.91
C GLN A 267 13.59 -3.33 -15.47
N ARG A 268 12.51 -4.00 -15.06
CA ARG A 268 11.82 -3.70 -13.81
C ARG A 268 12.56 -4.30 -12.60
N ALA A 269 13.08 -5.51 -12.71
CA ALA A 269 13.80 -6.16 -11.62
C ALA A 269 15.08 -5.41 -11.22
N LEU A 270 15.83 -4.85 -12.17
CA LEU A 270 17.05 -4.10 -11.84
C LEU A 270 16.75 -2.85 -11.00
N LEU A 271 15.66 -2.15 -11.33
CA LEU A 271 15.20 -0.97 -10.59
C LEU A 271 14.73 -1.33 -9.19
N ILE A 272 13.97 -2.43 -9.04
CA ILE A 272 13.56 -2.93 -7.73
C ILE A 272 14.78 -3.34 -6.90
N ALA A 273 15.77 -4.00 -7.50
CA ALA A 273 17.01 -4.38 -6.82
C ALA A 273 17.78 -3.14 -6.33
N PHE A 274 17.93 -2.13 -7.19
CA PHE A 274 18.58 -0.86 -6.82
C PHE A 274 17.88 -0.16 -5.65
N GLN A 275 16.54 -0.05 -5.70
CA GLN A 275 15.75 0.53 -4.61
C GLN A 275 15.91 -0.23 -3.30
N THR A 276 15.94 -1.57 -3.37
CA THR A 276 16.14 -2.42 -2.19
C THR A 276 17.53 -2.23 -1.58
N ILE A 277 18.56 -2.08 -2.42
CA ILE A 277 19.92 -1.77 -1.97
C ILE A 277 19.97 -0.41 -1.27
N LEU A 278 19.27 0.61 -1.78
CA LEU A 278 19.17 1.91 -1.11
C LEU A 278 18.56 1.79 0.29
N VAL A 279 17.54 0.94 0.47
CA VAL A 279 16.96 0.67 1.80
C VAL A 279 17.98 0.03 2.73
N ILE A 280 18.75 -0.96 2.26
CA ILE A 280 19.78 -1.63 3.08
C ILE A 280 20.85 -0.64 3.52
N ILE A 281 21.31 0.23 2.60
CA ILE A 281 22.27 1.29 2.91
C ILE A 281 21.67 2.25 3.94
N GLY A 282 20.42 2.68 3.74
CA GLY A 282 19.72 3.58 4.66
C GLY A 282 19.57 2.99 6.07
N LEU A 283 19.16 1.73 6.18
CA LEU A 283 19.08 1.01 7.46
C LEU A 283 20.43 0.93 8.16
N THR A 284 21.50 0.67 7.41
CA THR A 284 22.86 0.60 7.95
C THR A 284 23.31 1.97 8.46
N LEU A 285 23.08 3.04 7.68
CA LEU A 285 23.44 4.40 8.06
C LEU A 285 22.69 4.88 9.30
N THR A 286 21.37 4.68 9.36
CA THR A 286 20.56 5.12 10.51
C THR A 286 20.94 4.41 11.82
N SER A 287 21.44 3.17 11.73
CA SER A 287 21.69 2.32 12.90
C SER A 287 23.11 2.41 13.45
N TYR A 288 24.11 2.50 12.57
CA TYR A 288 25.52 2.36 12.96
C TYR A 288 26.31 3.67 12.93
N THR A 289 25.77 4.74 12.34
CA THR A 289 26.47 6.03 12.34
C THR A 289 26.17 6.83 13.61
N ILE A 290 27.19 7.55 14.09
CA ILE A 290 27.08 8.41 15.28
C ILE A 290 26.55 9.79 14.90
N ASN A 291 26.89 10.29 13.71
CA ASN A 291 26.50 11.62 13.24
C ASN A 291 25.00 11.66 12.90
N ASN A 292 24.25 12.56 13.54
CA ASN A 292 22.83 12.79 13.29
C ASN A 292 22.51 13.09 11.82
N GLY A 293 23.38 13.81 11.11
CA GLY A 293 23.20 14.10 9.69
C GLY A 293 23.22 12.84 8.82
N SER A 294 24.16 11.92 9.10
CA SER A 294 24.24 10.61 8.41
C SER A 294 23.04 9.73 8.74
N ARG A 295 22.57 9.74 10.01
CA ARG A 295 21.39 8.97 10.42
C ARG A 295 20.11 9.47 9.75
N TYR A 296 19.96 10.79 9.62
CA TYR A 296 18.84 11.43 8.93
C TYR A 296 18.88 11.17 7.43
N PHE A 297 20.06 11.24 6.80
CA PHE A 297 20.22 10.84 5.41
C PHE A 297 19.84 9.37 5.19
N GLY A 298 20.19 8.48 6.12
CA GLY A 298 19.74 7.09 6.12
C GLY A 298 18.22 6.96 6.14
N LEU A 299 17.51 7.75 6.96
CA LEU A 299 16.03 7.78 7.00
C LEU A 299 15.42 8.21 5.66
N CYS A 300 16.03 9.20 4.99
CA CYS A 300 15.62 9.60 3.64
C CYS A 300 15.77 8.44 2.65
N LEU A 301 16.90 7.73 2.67
CA LEU A 301 17.14 6.59 1.77
C LEU A 301 16.17 5.43 2.03
N ILE A 302 15.88 5.11 3.30
CA ILE A 302 14.90 4.08 3.66
C ILE A 302 13.54 4.44 3.04
N THR A 303 13.08 5.68 3.27
CA THR A 303 11.76 6.13 2.81
C THR A 303 11.67 6.18 1.29
N VAL A 304 12.72 6.66 0.61
CA VAL A 304 12.78 6.70 -0.85
C VAL A 304 12.77 5.30 -1.46
N GLY A 305 13.63 4.40 -0.99
CA GLY A 305 13.73 3.05 -1.56
C GLY A 305 12.48 2.20 -1.29
N SER A 306 11.92 2.28 -0.08
CA SER A 306 10.75 1.48 0.30
C SER A 306 9.48 1.93 -0.43
N CYS A 307 9.19 3.24 -0.48
CA CYS A 307 8.04 3.77 -1.20
C CYS A 307 8.10 3.51 -2.72
N ALA A 308 9.30 3.53 -3.32
CA ALA A 308 9.47 3.33 -4.75
C ALA A 308 9.40 1.85 -5.17
N SER A 309 9.78 0.91 -4.29
CA SER A 309 9.77 -0.53 -4.59
C SER A 309 8.36 -1.13 -4.64
N VAL A 310 7.42 -0.62 -3.84
CA VAL A 310 6.01 -1.04 -3.82
C VAL A 310 5.33 -0.99 -5.19
N PRO A 311 5.25 0.18 -5.87
CA PRO A 311 4.65 0.26 -7.21
C PRO A 311 5.45 -0.52 -8.25
N GLY A 312 6.78 -0.65 -8.08
CA GLY A 312 7.64 -1.48 -8.93
C GLY A 312 7.21 -2.94 -8.94
N ILE A 313 7.01 -3.53 -7.75
CA ILE A 313 6.60 -4.94 -7.58
C ILE A 313 5.18 -5.17 -8.10
N LEU A 314 4.23 -4.27 -7.78
CA LEU A 314 2.86 -4.35 -8.29
C LEU A 314 2.82 -4.34 -9.82
N SER A 315 3.63 -3.46 -10.42
CA SER A 315 3.73 -3.33 -11.87
C SER A 315 4.46 -4.52 -12.50
N TYR A 316 5.47 -5.09 -11.83
CA TYR A 316 6.16 -6.30 -12.25
C TYR A 316 5.22 -7.51 -12.28
N ASN A 317 4.35 -7.65 -11.27
CA ASN A 317 3.32 -8.68 -11.27
C ASN A 317 2.29 -8.48 -12.39
N ALA A 318 1.77 -7.25 -12.54
CA ALA A 318 0.72 -6.95 -13.53
C ALA A 318 1.14 -7.22 -14.99
N ASN A 319 2.45 -7.10 -15.29
CA ASN A 319 2.99 -7.43 -16.61
C ASN A 319 3.12 -8.94 -16.85
N ASN A 320 3.35 -9.70 -15.78
CA ASN A 320 3.64 -11.14 -15.84
C ASN A 320 2.38 -12.02 -15.66
N VAL A 321 1.19 -11.41 -15.58
CA VAL A 321 -0.11 -12.07 -15.48
C VAL A 321 -1.03 -11.65 -16.62
N VAL A 322 -1.54 -12.63 -17.38
CA VAL A 322 -2.36 -12.40 -18.58
C VAL A 322 -3.86 -12.41 -18.27
N SER A 323 -4.36 -13.41 -17.55
CA SER A 323 -5.80 -13.58 -17.25
C SER A 323 -6.35 -12.48 -16.32
N HIS A 324 -7.58 -12.01 -16.58
CA HIS A 324 -8.26 -10.99 -15.78
C HIS A 324 -8.55 -11.46 -14.35
N THR A 325 -9.15 -12.65 -14.21
CA THR A 325 -9.45 -13.28 -12.91
C THR A 325 -8.16 -13.52 -12.13
N LYS A 326 -7.12 -14.04 -12.80
CA LYS A 326 -5.80 -14.22 -12.21
C LYS A 326 -5.17 -12.91 -11.75
N ARG A 327 -5.30 -11.82 -12.52
CA ARG A 327 -4.76 -10.50 -12.16
C ARG A 327 -5.47 -9.94 -10.93
N SER A 328 -6.80 -10.03 -10.88
CA SER A 328 -7.58 -9.56 -9.72
C SER A 328 -7.21 -10.32 -8.43
N ILE A 329 -7.17 -11.64 -8.49
CA ILE A 329 -6.80 -12.49 -7.34
C ILE A 329 -5.34 -12.25 -6.96
N SER A 330 -4.44 -12.20 -7.94
CA SER A 330 -3.01 -11.98 -7.69
C SER A 330 -2.78 -10.63 -6.99
N THR A 331 -3.40 -9.55 -7.45
CA THR A 331 -3.33 -8.25 -6.78
C THR A 331 -3.89 -8.31 -5.37
N ALA A 332 -5.04 -8.98 -5.16
CA ALA A 332 -5.63 -9.10 -3.83
C ALA A 332 -4.72 -9.87 -2.84
N VAL A 333 -4.14 -11.00 -3.26
CA VAL A 333 -3.19 -11.77 -2.44
C VAL A 333 -1.93 -10.97 -2.16
N ILE A 334 -1.38 -10.30 -3.16
CA ILE A 334 -0.16 -9.51 -3.00
C ILE A 334 -0.38 -8.37 -1.99
N VAL A 335 -1.49 -7.64 -2.08
CA VAL A 335 -1.81 -6.57 -1.12
C VAL A 335 -2.13 -7.13 0.27
N ALA A 336 -2.71 -8.33 0.37
CA ALA A 336 -2.90 -9.01 1.64
C ALA A 336 -1.54 -9.28 2.34
N PHE A 337 -0.51 -9.67 1.58
CA PHE A 337 0.84 -9.80 2.12
C PHE A 337 1.46 -8.46 2.56
N ALA A 338 1.08 -7.33 1.94
CA ALA A 338 1.42 -6.00 2.47
C ALA A 338 0.71 -5.71 3.80
N GLY A 339 -0.47 -6.27 4.06
CA GLY A 339 -1.09 -6.22 5.38
C GLY A 339 -0.35 -7.05 6.43
N ILE A 340 0.12 -8.25 6.05
CA ILE A 340 0.97 -9.11 6.90
C ILE A 340 2.29 -8.41 7.27
N ALA A 341 2.89 -7.65 6.34
CA ALA A 341 4.04 -6.81 6.63
C ALA A 341 3.77 -5.77 7.72
N GLY A 342 2.55 -5.23 7.78
CA GLY A 342 2.12 -4.34 8.85
C GLY A 342 2.14 -5.02 10.23
N ILE A 343 1.59 -6.24 10.31
CA ILE A 343 1.63 -7.08 11.52
C ILE A 343 3.08 -7.33 11.95
N PHE A 344 3.92 -7.76 11.00
CA PHE A 344 5.34 -8.00 11.24
C PHE A 344 6.05 -6.74 11.76
N SER A 345 5.82 -5.59 11.13
CA SER A 345 6.45 -4.32 11.51
C SER A 345 6.07 -3.88 12.94
N THR A 346 4.82 -4.10 13.35
CA THR A 346 4.34 -3.72 14.70
C THR A 346 4.82 -4.64 15.83
N THR A 347 5.21 -5.87 15.50
CA THR A 347 5.61 -6.90 16.47
C THR A 347 7.12 -7.01 16.66
N VAL A 348 7.88 -6.66 15.62
CA VAL A 348 9.35 -6.81 15.61
C VAL A 348 10.04 -5.64 16.30
N PHE A 349 9.45 -4.44 16.28
CA PHE A 349 9.95 -3.27 17.00
C PHE A 349 9.35 -3.18 18.41
N ARG A 350 9.92 -3.95 19.35
CA ARG A 350 9.39 -4.07 20.72
C ARG A 350 9.94 -2.97 21.62
N GLN A 351 9.14 -2.54 22.61
CA GLN A 351 9.57 -1.51 23.57
C GLN A 351 10.83 -1.90 24.35
N LYS A 352 11.03 -3.19 24.65
CA LYS A 352 12.25 -3.67 25.32
C LYS A 352 13.54 -3.48 24.52
N ASP A 353 13.44 -3.25 23.22
CA ASP A 353 14.58 -3.01 22.34
C ASP A 353 14.91 -1.50 22.24
N TYR A 354 14.20 -0.63 22.97
CA TYR A 354 14.51 0.80 23.09
C TYR A 354 15.88 1.03 23.74
N PRO A 355 16.67 2.06 23.35
CA PRO A 355 16.37 3.09 22.34
C PRO A 355 16.84 2.76 20.92
N LYS A 356 17.65 1.72 20.71
CA LYS A 356 18.31 1.47 19.42
C LYS A 356 17.52 0.59 18.47
N TYR A 357 16.58 -0.22 18.96
CA TYR A 357 15.73 -1.13 18.19
C TYR A 357 16.50 -2.05 17.22
N LEU A 358 17.73 -2.46 17.57
CA LEU A 358 18.62 -3.18 16.67
C LEU A 358 17.98 -4.47 16.14
N ASN A 359 17.31 -5.25 16.99
CA ASN A 359 16.63 -6.47 16.57
C ASN A 359 15.59 -6.21 15.46
N GLY A 360 14.85 -5.10 15.55
CA GLY A 360 13.88 -4.70 14.53
C GLY A 360 14.53 -4.33 13.20
N ILE A 361 15.65 -3.63 13.26
CA ILE A 361 16.43 -3.22 12.08
C ILE A 361 17.03 -4.45 11.39
N TRP A 362 17.62 -5.38 12.14
CA TRP A 362 18.21 -6.60 11.60
C TRP A 362 17.16 -7.49 10.93
N ALA A 363 15.98 -7.62 11.54
CA ALA A 363 14.86 -8.33 10.92
C ALA A 363 14.41 -7.66 9.62
N THR A 364 14.32 -6.32 9.61
CA THR A 364 13.95 -5.55 8.41
C THR A 364 14.99 -5.69 7.31
N MET A 365 16.30 -5.67 7.65
CA MET A 365 17.39 -5.94 6.72
C MET A 365 17.31 -7.36 6.16
N GLY A 366 17.04 -8.35 7.00
CA GLY A 366 16.81 -9.74 6.59
C GLY A 366 15.70 -9.87 5.54
N CYS A 367 14.59 -9.13 5.72
CA CYS A 367 13.53 -9.05 4.71
C CYS A 367 14.00 -8.39 3.40
N GLN A 368 14.86 -7.36 3.44
CA GLN A 368 15.42 -6.77 2.20
C GLN A 368 16.32 -7.75 1.45
N PHE A 369 17.15 -8.53 2.17
CA PHE A 369 17.96 -9.58 1.54
C PHE A 369 17.09 -10.68 0.95
N LEU A 370 16.03 -11.10 1.65
CA LEU A 370 15.06 -12.06 1.13
C LEU A 370 14.40 -11.55 -0.16
N LEU A 371 14.04 -10.26 -0.20
CA LEU A 371 13.50 -9.63 -1.42
C LEU A 371 14.47 -9.74 -2.58
N LEU A 372 15.76 -9.40 -2.39
CA LEU A 372 16.78 -9.51 -3.45
C LEU A 372 16.95 -10.96 -3.94
N ILE A 373 16.94 -11.94 -3.03
CA ILE A 373 17.05 -13.36 -3.36
C ILE A 373 15.83 -13.80 -4.19
N LEU A 374 14.61 -13.50 -3.73
CA LEU A 374 13.37 -13.84 -4.44
C LEU A 374 13.29 -13.15 -5.80
N LEU A 375 13.69 -11.88 -5.89
CA LEU A 375 13.72 -11.11 -7.12
C LEU A 375 14.71 -11.72 -8.12
N GLY A 376 15.91 -12.08 -7.68
CA GLY A 376 16.92 -12.74 -8.49
C GLY A 376 16.46 -14.10 -9.01
N MET A 377 15.90 -14.95 -8.13
CA MET A 377 15.37 -16.25 -8.50
C MET A 377 14.20 -16.14 -9.49
N THR A 378 13.25 -15.25 -9.23
CA THR A 378 12.08 -15.05 -10.10
C THR A 378 12.50 -14.54 -11.48
N SER A 379 13.41 -13.56 -11.52
CA SER A 379 13.94 -13.02 -12.77
C SER A 379 14.70 -14.09 -13.57
N TYR A 380 15.52 -14.90 -12.89
CA TYR A 380 16.23 -16.01 -13.52
C TYR A 380 15.27 -17.06 -14.11
N ILE A 381 14.24 -17.45 -13.35
CA ILE A 381 13.22 -18.40 -13.82
C ILE A 381 12.48 -17.84 -15.05
N PHE A 382 12.14 -16.55 -15.06
CA PHE A 382 11.48 -15.89 -16.17
C PHE A 382 12.36 -15.82 -17.42
N ILE A 383 13.64 -15.47 -17.28
CA ILE A 383 14.60 -15.50 -18.40
C ILE A 383 14.72 -16.91 -18.96
N ARG A 384 14.88 -17.92 -18.09
CA ARG A 384 15.01 -19.32 -18.51
C ARG A 384 13.76 -19.80 -19.23
N LYS A 385 12.55 -19.49 -18.72
CA LYS A 385 11.28 -19.84 -19.38
C LYS A 385 11.11 -19.12 -20.72
N ASN A 386 11.47 -17.84 -20.80
CA ASN A 386 11.46 -17.11 -22.06
C ASN A 386 12.40 -17.73 -23.09
N ARG A 387 13.61 -18.12 -22.68
CA ARG A 387 14.58 -18.80 -23.54
C ARG A 387 14.03 -20.14 -24.06
N LEU A 388 13.51 -20.98 -23.17
CA LEU A 388 12.93 -22.28 -23.54
C LEU A 388 11.70 -22.14 -24.46
N ALA A 389 10.87 -21.11 -24.26
CA ALA A 389 9.73 -20.83 -25.13
C ALA A 389 10.17 -20.36 -26.52
N ARG A 390 11.21 -19.51 -26.60
CA ARG A 390 11.81 -19.10 -27.90
C ARG A 390 12.47 -20.26 -28.63
N GLU A 391 13.03 -21.21 -27.89
CA GLU A 391 13.61 -22.45 -28.42
C GLU A 391 12.54 -23.51 -28.76
N GLY A 392 11.24 -23.25 -28.51
CA GLY A 392 10.15 -24.20 -28.79
C GLY A 392 10.09 -25.42 -27.86
N LYS A 393 10.88 -25.44 -26.78
CA LYS A 393 10.99 -26.59 -25.85
C LYS A 393 9.83 -26.69 -24.85
N ILE A 394 9.04 -25.63 -24.71
CA ILE A 394 7.86 -25.59 -23.82
C ILE A 394 6.68 -24.95 -24.55
N GLY A 395 5.47 -25.30 -24.12
CA GLY A 395 4.23 -24.70 -24.62
C GLY A 395 4.12 -23.19 -24.32
N PRO A 396 3.06 -22.53 -24.84
CA PRO A 396 2.88 -21.10 -24.69
C PRO A 396 2.83 -20.67 -23.22
N LEU A 397 3.62 -19.67 -22.86
CA LEU A 397 3.65 -19.11 -21.52
C LEU A 397 2.31 -18.44 -21.20
N GLU A 398 1.78 -18.70 -19.99
CA GLU A 398 0.46 -18.22 -19.57
C GLU A 398 -0.69 -18.60 -20.53
N GLY A 399 -0.51 -19.67 -21.33
CA GLY A 399 -1.52 -20.14 -22.28
C GLY A 399 -1.74 -19.21 -23.49
N ARG A 400 -0.86 -18.19 -23.69
CA ARG A 400 -0.97 -17.23 -24.79
C ARG A 400 0.26 -17.30 -25.70
N GLN A 401 0.05 -17.55 -27.00
CA GLN A 401 1.13 -17.52 -27.98
C GLN A 401 1.74 -16.11 -28.08
N GLY A 402 3.07 -16.04 -28.18
CA GLY A 402 3.81 -14.78 -28.28
C GLY A 402 4.00 -14.01 -26.96
N PHE A 403 3.50 -14.53 -25.83
CA PHE A 403 3.73 -13.93 -24.52
C PHE A 403 5.10 -14.34 -23.95
N TYR A 404 5.85 -13.34 -23.46
CA TYR A 404 7.11 -13.53 -22.75
C TYR A 404 7.07 -12.76 -21.43
N TYR A 405 7.63 -13.34 -20.37
CA TYR A 405 7.77 -12.65 -19.09
C TYR A 405 8.66 -11.42 -19.24
N THR A 406 8.29 -10.34 -18.57
CA THR A 406 9.16 -9.18 -18.43
C THR A 406 10.12 -9.40 -17.26
N THR A 407 11.38 -9.01 -17.44
CA THR A 407 12.41 -8.97 -16.38
C THR A 407 12.60 -7.60 -15.81
#